data_AF-A0AAI8VIY8-F1
#
_entry.id   AF-A0AAI8VIY8-F1
#
_cell.length_a   1.000
_cell.length_b   1.000
_cell.length_c   1.000
_cell.angle_alpha   90.00
_cell.angle_beta   90.00
_cell.angle_gamma   90.00
#
_symmetry.space_group_name_H-M   'P 1'
#
loop_
_entity.id
_entity.type
_entity.pdbx_description
1 polymer ?
#
loop_
_entity_poly.entity_id
_entity_poly.type
_entity_poly.pdbx_seq_one_letter_code
_entity_poly.pdbx_strand_id
1 'polypeptide(L)'
;MSAPLQGFLVDAPVVLIVRAAFPAVVWRGEGQELLRRAINQLPHPGVVLSLAGIAGVDDLSWTNVLGVDVHGTPHMGLFPDVSRINHAYKGISPGEEISISYIGWGEAYRSRPRRSRSPCSSPAAMDASDIQWDRTAATRRALAEDDLVSNQVAVLAQQLVRLLETGDLALKPGGQLGAIGVCLQGVGHITSAGRHANLALENCIEYAGVEHEGLWAIRAFLEELKMRTMQTG
;
A
#
# COMPACT_ATOMS: atom_id res chain seq x y z
N MET A 1 -27.85 -6.49 16.39
CA MET A 1 -26.58 -6.37 15.64
C MET A 1 -26.07 -4.96 15.89
N SER A 2 -25.01 -4.80 16.68
CA SER A 2 -24.41 -3.47 16.90
C SER A 2 -23.64 -3.06 15.65
N ALA A 3 -23.83 -1.81 15.20
CA ALA A 3 -23.01 -1.23 14.15
C ALA A 3 -21.52 -1.25 14.61
N PRO A 4 -20.57 -1.54 13.72
CA PRO A 4 -19.16 -1.43 14.06
C PRO A 4 -18.84 0.03 14.43
N LEU A 5 -18.18 0.22 15.57
CA LEU A 5 -17.66 1.53 15.96
C LEU A 5 -16.58 1.93 14.96
N GLN A 6 -16.88 2.91 14.11
CA GLN A 6 -15.86 3.59 13.31
C GLN A 6 -15.22 4.67 14.18
N GLY A 7 -13.97 4.44 14.58
CA GLY A 7 -13.11 5.47 15.15
C GLY A 7 -12.31 6.15 14.03
N PHE A 8 -12.24 7.47 14.05
CA PHE A 8 -11.38 8.24 13.16
C PHE A 8 -10.32 8.97 13.99
N LEU A 9 -9.07 8.92 13.54
CA LEU A 9 -7.99 9.74 14.08
C LEU A 9 -7.88 11.00 13.19
N VAL A 10 -7.90 12.18 13.80
CA VAL A 10 -7.72 13.45 13.09
C VAL A 10 -6.39 14.05 13.54
N ASP A 11 -5.51 14.31 12.60
CA ASP A 11 -4.25 15.01 12.81
C ASP A 11 -4.03 16.01 11.67
N ALA A 12 -3.38 17.12 11.96
CA ALA A 12 -3.09 18.18 11.00
C ALA A 12 -1.57 18.28 10.78
N PRO A 13 -1.10 18.48 9.53
CA PRO A 13 0.32 18.55 9.28
C PRO A 13 0.88 19.83 9.92
N VAL A 14 1.84 19.67 10.83
CA VAL A 14 2.52 20.81 11.46
C VAL A 14 3.71 21.31 10.64
N VAL A 15 4.22 20.47 9.74
CA VAL A 15 5.26 20.85 8.76
C VAL A 15 4.89 20.25 7.40
N LEU A 16 4.93 21.07 6.35
CA LEU A 16 4.84 20.65 4.96
C LEU A 16 6.19 20.87 4.26
N ILE A 17 6.79 19.78 3.80
CA ILE A 17 8.00 19.81 2.98
C ILE A 17 7.53 19.81 1.52
N VAL A 18 7.63 20.98 0.88
CA VAL A 18 7.07 21.30 -0.45
C VAL A 18 7.77 20.58 -1.61
N ARG A 19 8.82 19.81 -1.33
CA ARG A 19 9.48 18.99 -2.34
C ARG A 19 9.84 17.63 -1.76
N ALA A 20 9.22 16.56 -2.24
CA ALA A 20 9.57 15.19 -1.86
C ALA A 20 11.07 14.87 -2.11
N ALA A 21 11.70 15.56 -3.06
CA ALA A 21 13.12 15.46 -3.33
C ALA A 21 14.03 16.20 -2.32
N PHE A 22 13.48 17.02 -1.42
CA PHE A 22 14.26 17.89 -0.51
C PHE A 22 15.40 17.18 0.23
N PRO A 23 15.23 15.95 0.78
CA PRO A 23 16.32 15.23 1.45
C PRO A 23 17.44 14.75 0.50
N ALA A 24 17.17 14.73 -0.82
CA ALA A 24 18.10 14.26 -1.85
C ALA A 24 18.81 15.41 -2.60
N VAL A 25 18.30 16.64 -2.56
CA VAL A 25 18.87 17.80 -3.29
C VAL A 25 19.51 18.86 -2.40
N VAL A 26 19.32 18.82 -1.09
CA VAL A 26 19.94 19.77 -0.15
C VAL A 26 21.12 19.10 0.56
N TRP A 27 22.25 19.79 0.67
CA TRP A 27 23.39 19.33 1.47
C TRP A 27 22.92 19.06 2.91
N ARG A 28 23.31 17.92 3.51
CA ARG A 28 22.75 17.46 4.80
C ARG A 28 22.74 18.55 5.87
N GLY A 29 23.83 19.31 6.02
CA GLY A 29 23.93 20.39 7.03
C GLY A 29 22.99 21.58 6.78
N GLU A 30 22.73 21.95 5.53
CA GLU A 30 21.84 23.07 5.19
C GLU A 30 20.37 22.69 5.35
N GLY A 31 20.01 21.47 4.95
CA GLY A 31 18.65 20.94 5.13
C GLY A 31 18.27 20.82 6.61
N GLN A 32 19.24 20.46 7.45
CA GLN A 32 19.09 20.36 8.90
C GLN A 32 18.80 21.71 9.55
N GLU A 33 19.57 22.75 9.22
CA GLU A 33 19.35 24.07 9.82
C GLU A 33 18.03 24.69 9.36
N LEU A 34 17.64 24.47 8.09
CA LEU A 34 16.34 24.89 7.58
C LEU A 34 15.18 24.19 8.31
N LEU A 35 15.29 22.87 8.51
CA LEU A 35 14.28 22.10 9.23
C LEU A 35 14.18 22.53 10.70
N ARG A 36 15.33 22.69 11.38
CA ARG A 36 15.39 23.16 12.77
C ARG A 36 14.79 24.56 12.92
N ARG A 37 15.10 25.46 11.98
CA ARG A 37 14.56 26.81 11.94
C ARG A 37 13.06 26.82 11.66
N ALA A 38 12.54 25.91 10.82
CA ALA A 38 11.11 25.76 10.59
C ALA A 38 10.39 25.23 11.84
N ILE A 39 10.94 24.20 12.50
CA ILE A 39 10.39 23.64 13.74
C ILE A 39 10.32 24.71 14.84
N ASN A 40 11.37 25.50 15.02
CA ASN A 40 11.41 26.56 16.03
C ASN A 40 10.43 27.71 15.78
N GLN A 41 9.86 27.81 14.57
CA GLN A 41 8.81 28.79 14.24
C GLN A 41 7.40 28.26 14.52
N LEU A 42 7.26 26.98 14.88
CA LEU A 42 5.96 26.41 15.23
C LEU A 42 5.46 26.94 16.58
N PRO A 43 4.13 27.01 16.80
CA PRO A 43 3.57 27.38 18.10
C PRO A 43 3.99 26.42 19.23
N HIS A 44 4.19 25.13 18.91
CA HIS A 44 4.52 24.08 19.87
C HIS A 44 5.67 23.19 19.36
N PRO A 45 6.92 23.70 19.29
CA PRO A 45 8.05 22.99 18.71
C PRO A 45 8.37 21.68 19.45
N GLY A 46 8.12 21.63 20.77
CA GLY A 46 8.38 20.47 21.61
C GLY A 46 7.63 19.22 21.18
N VAL A 47 6.43 19.35 20.60
CA VAL A 47 5.64 18.22 20.09
C VAL A 47 6.39 17.52 18.95
N VAL A 48 6.91 18.29 18.00
CA VAL A 48 7.72 17.77 16.89
C VAL A 48 9.06 17.23 17.37
N LEU A 49 9.75 17.97 18.24
CA LEU A 49 11.05 17.54 18.77
C LEU A 49 10.94 16.24 19.59
N SER A 50 9.80 15.95 20.20
CA SER A 50 9.58 14.69 20.93
C SER A 50 9.52 13.45 20.05
N LEU A 51 9.38 13.61 18.73
CA LEU A 51 9.43 12.52 17.74
C LEU A 51 10.86 12.24 17.26
N ALA A 52 11.81 13.13 17.57
CA ALA A 52 13.21 12.93 17.23
C ALA A 52 13.76 11.72 18.01
N GLY A 53 14.21 10.71 17.29
CA GLY A 53 14.89 9.55 17.88
C GLY A 53 16.30 9.89 18.38
N ILE A 54 17.10 8.85 18.63
CA ILE A 54 18.48 8.98 19.17
C ILE A 54 19.39 9.82 18.26
N ALA A 55 19.10 9.86 16.95
CA ALA A 55 19.82 10.67 15.97
C ALA A 55 19.35 12.14 15.89
N GLY A 56 18.42 12.56 16.75
CA GLY A 56 17.95 13.94 16.83
C GLY A 56 17.03 14.35 15.68
N VAL A 57 16.92 15.66 15.47
CA VAL A 57 16.02 16.29 14.47
C VAL A 57 16.31 15.80 13.04
N ASP A 58 17.50 15.26 12.81
CA ASP A 58 17.96 14.72 11.54
C ASP A 58 17.14 13.52 11.06
N ASP A 59 16.59 12.75 11.99
CA ASP A 59 15.84 11.54 11.68
C ASP A 59 14.36 11.82 11.34
N LEU A 60 13.80 12.92 11.87
CA LEU A 60 12.39 13.31 11.70
C LEU A 60 11.92 13.27 10.24
N SER A 61 12.72 13.84 9.34
CA SER A 61 12.40 13.92 7.91
C SER A 61 12.45 12.58 7.17
N TRP A 62 13.01 11.54 7.79
CA TRP A 62 13.15 10.21 7.19
C TRP A 62 12.24 9.16 7.84
N THR A 63 11.87 9.35 9.11
CA THR A 63 11.15 8.34 9.89
C THR A 63 9.73 8.74 10.24
N ASN A 64 9.40 10.03 10.24
CA ASN A 64 8.12 10.51 10.75
C ASN A 64 7.29 11.27 9.70
N VAL A 65 7.82 11.53 8.50
CA VAL A 65 7.06 12.21 7.44
C VAL A 65 6.23 11.22 6.62
N LEU A 66 5.02 11.64 6.26
CA LEU A 66 4.06 10.90 5.47
C LEU A 66 3.87 11.60 4.12
N GLY A 67 3.68 10.84 3.06
CA GLY A 67 3.28 11.41 1.77
C GLY A 67 1.86 11.96 1.88
N VAL A 68 1.65 13.19 1.43
CA VAL A 68 0.33 13.83 1.40
C VAL A 68 0.11 14.48 0.04
N ASP A 69 -1.08 14.29 -0.53
CA ASP A 69 -1.50 15.02 -1.71
C ASP A 69 -2.20 16.32 -1.30
N VAL A 70 -1.74 17.44 -1.85
CA VAL A 70 -2.39 18.74 -1.70
C VAL A 70 -2.70 19.27 -3.10
N HIS A 71 -3.98 19.23 -3.46
CA HIS A 71 -4.48 19.66 -4.79
C HIS A 71 -3.76 18.99 -5.97
N GLY A 72 -3.55 17.68 -5.91
CA GLY A 72 -2.89 16.88 -6.96
C GLY A 72 -1.38 17.03 -6.99
N THR A 73 -0.80 17.70 -5.98
CA THR A 73 0.65 17.88 -5.87
C THR A 73 1.18 17.07 -4.67
N PRO A 74 2.14 16.16 -4.88
CA PRO A 74 2.70 15.36 -3.81
C PRO A 74 3.62 16.19 -2.91
N HIS A 75 3.35 16.14 -1.62
CA HIS A 75 4.11 16.77 -0.54
C HIS A 75 4.53 15.72 0.49
N MET A 76 5.43 16.08 1.40
CA MET A 76 5.65 15.32 2.64
C MET A 76 5.14 16.14 3.82
N GLY A 77 4.30 15.54 4.66
CA GLY A 77 3.75 16.16 5.86
C GLY A 77 4.25 15.46 7.13
N LEU A 78 4.51 16.23 8.18
CA LEU A 78 4.76 15.71 9.52
C LEU A 78 3.49 15.82 10.36
N PHE A 79 3.01 14.69 10.89
CA PHE A 79 1.75 14.55 11.61
C PHE A 79 2.03 13.98 13.01
N PRO A 80 2.21 14.82 14.04
CA PRO A 80 2.84 14.37 15.27
C PRO A 80 2.11 13.29 16.05
N ASP A 81 0.79 13.21 15.93
CA ASP A 81 0.00 12.19 16.61
C ASP A 81 -0.01 10.89 15.78
N VAL A 82 -0.08 10.99 14.45
CA VAL A 82 0.00 9.84 13.54
C VAL A 82 1.39 9.22 13.53
N SER A 83 2.45 10.03 13.56
CA SER A 83 3.84 9.56 13.52
C SER A 83 4.25 8.75 14.77
N ARG A 84 3.45 8.78 15.85
CA ARG A 84 3.67 7.95 17.04
C ARG A 84 3.19 6.51 16.88
N ILE A 85 2.40 6.24 15.85
CA ILE A 85 1.86 4.90 15.60
C ILE A 85 3.01 3.99 15.17
N ASN A 86 3.25 2.88 15.87
CA ASN A 86 4.36 2.00 15.53
C ASN A 86 4.06 1.14 14.30
N HIS A 87 5.10 0.51 13.75
CA HIS A 87 4.94 -0.40 12.62
C HIS A 87 4.57 -1.81 13.06
N ALA A 88 3.44 -2.36 12.61
CA ALA A 88 3.12 -3.77 12.77
C ALA A 88 2.15 -4.29 11.69
N TYR A 89 2.12 -5.62 11.54
CA TYR A 89 1.27 -6.36 10.63
C TYR A 89 0.31 -7.25 11.43
N LYS A 90 -0.86 -6.73 11.85
CA LYS A 90 -1.93 -7.52 12.48
C LYS A 90 -3.22 -6.71 12.66
N GLY A 91 -4.33 -7.41 12.90
CA GLY A 91 -5.57 -6.81 13.40
C GLY A 91 -5.38 -6.22 14.81
N ILE A 92 -6.25 -5.28 15.20
CA ILE A 92 -6.15 -4.53 16.47
C ILE A 92 -7.25 -4.98 17.42
N SER A 93 -6.87 -5.41 18.62
CA SER A 93 -7.78 -5.71 19.73
C SER A 93 -7.85 -4.55 20.74
N PRO A 94 -8.92 -4.42 21.55
CA PRO A 94 -8.97 -3.44 22.62
C PRO A 94 -7.78 -3.58 23.58
N GLY A 95 -7.06 -2.47 23.82
CA GLY A 95 -5.84 -2.45 24.66
C GLY A 95 -4.55 -2.85 23.94
N GLU A 96 -4.63 -3.19 22.66
CA GLU A 96 -3.48 -3.45 21.81
C GLU A 96 -2.92 -2.15 21.22
N GLU A 97 -1.60 -2.13 20.98
CA GLU A 97 -0.93 -1.03 20.32
C GLU A 97 -1.46 -0.81 18.90
N ILE A 98 -1.81 0.43 18.56
CA ILE A 98 -2.19 0.83 17.21
C ILE A 98 -0.93 0.83 16.35
N SER A 99 -1.02 0.24 15.15
CA SER A 99 0.11 0.14 14.23
C SER A 99 -0.28 0.31 12.76
N ILE A 100 0.64 0.80 11.92
CA ILE A 100 0.45 1.01 10.48
C ILE A 100 1.64 0.49 9.66
N SER A 101 1.43 0.20 8.36
CA SER A 101 2.52 -0.17 7.45
C SER A 101 3.13 1.05 6.77
N TYR A 102 4.43 1.26 6.97
CA TYR A 102 5.20 2.35 6.35
C TYR A 102 5.81 2.01 4.99
N ILE A 103 5.62 0.78 4.52
CA ILE A 103 6.19 0.31 3.24
C ILE A 103 5.12 0.06 2.20
N GLY A 104 5.55 0.10 0.94
CA GLY A 104 4.77 -0.43 -0.18
C GLY A 104 4.34 -1.87 0.11
N TRP A 105 3.03 -2.06 0.23
CA TRP A 105 2.41 -3.37 0.36
C TRP A 105 2.69 -4.17 -0.92
N GLY A 106 3.20 -5.39 -0.81
CA GLY A 106 3.64 -6.13 -2.00
C GLY A 106 5.11 -6.53 -2.04
N GLU A 107 5.92 -6.01 -1.11
CA GLU A 107 7.37 -6.15 -1.18
C GLU A 107 7.88 -7.30 -0.30
N ALA A 108 8.72 -8.14 -0.92
CA ALA A 108 9.54 -9.13 -0.23
C ALA A 108 10.36 -8.44 0.88
N TYR A 109 10.54 -9.11 2.02
CA TYR A 109 11.35 -8.62 3.12
C TYR A 109 12.76 -8.19 2.67
N ARG A 110 13.39 -8.96 1.77
CA ARG A 110 14.69 -8.61 1.21
C ARG A 110 14.70 -7.37 0.30
N SER A 111 13.59 -7.04 -0.37
CA SER A 111 13.51 -5.83 -1.19
C SER A 111 13.25 -4.57 -0.37
N ARG A 112 12.83 -4.72 0.90
CA ARG A 112 12.62 -3.60 1.81
C ARG A 112 13.95 -2.95 2.18
N PRO A 113 14.03 -1.60 2.21
CA PRO A 113 15.14 -0.88 2.80
C PRO A 113 15.48 -1.43 4.19
N ARG A 114 16.78 -1.57 4.51
CA ARG A 114 17.22 -2.13 5.80
C ARG A 114 16.57 -1.49 7.03
N ARG A 115 16.19 -0.21 6.94
CA ARG A 115 15.55 0.56 8.01
C ARG A 115 14.06 0.27 8.18
N SER A 116 13.38 -0.24 7.15
CA SER A 116 11.95 -0.59 7.18
C SER A 116 11.70 -2.09 7.35
N ARG A 117 12.78 -2.87 7.48
CA ARG A 117 12.70 -4.28 7.87
C ARG A 117 12.33 -4.36 9.34
N SER A 118 11.13 -4.86 9.64
CA SER A 118 10.71 -5.06 11.01
C SER A 118 11.61 -6.10 11.69
N PRO A 119 12.24 -5.78 12.83
CA PRO A 119 12.97 -6.76 13.64
C PRO A 119 12.02 -7.76 14.34
N CYS A 120 10.70 -7.58 14.22
CA CYS A 120 9.68 -8.36 14.92
C CYS A 120 9.34 -9.71 14.26
N SER A 121 10.00 -10.10 13.16
CA SER A 121 9.80 -11.39 12.49
C SER A 121 11.00 -12.31 12.70
N SER A 122 10.77 -13.61 12.89
CA SER A 122 11.85 -14.60 12.95
C SER A 122 12.49 -14.80 11.56
N PRO A 123 13.77 -15.21 11.44
CA PRO A 123 14.39 -15.46 10.14
C PRO A 123 13.58 -16.42 9.26
N ALA A 124 13.03 -17.48 9.85
CA ALA A 124 12.17 -18.43 9.15
C ALA A 124 10.87 -17.79 8.62
N ALA A 125 10.27 -16.86 9.37
CA ALA A 125 9.08 -16.13 8.92
C ALA A 125 9.41 -15.15 7.77
N MET A 126 10.59 -14.51 7.81
CA MET A 126 11.08 -13.67 6.71
C MET A 126 11.29 -14.48 5.43
N ASP A 127 11.97 -15.63 5.53
CA ASP A 127 12.25 -16.51 4.38
C ASP A 127 10.96 -17.06 3.77
N ALA A 128 10.01 -17.47 4.60
CA ALA A 128 8.70 -17.94 4.14
C ALA A 128 7.94 -16.84 3.39
N SER A 129 7.93 -15.61 3.91
CA SER A 129 7.36 -14.44 3.24
C SER A 129 8.04 -14.18 1.89
N ASP A 130 9.37 -14.19 1.84
CA ASP A 130 10.14 -13.95 0.61
C ASP A 130 9.86 -15.01 -0.47
N ILE A 131 9.86 -16.29 -0.10
CA ILE A 131 9.51 -17.39 -1.01
C ILE A 131 8.10 -17.20 -1.58
N GLN A 132 7.17 -16.74 -0.75
CA GLN A 132 5.80 -16.54 -1.19
C GLN A 132 5.65 -15.36 -2.15
N TRP A 133 6.33 -14.24 -1.87
CA TRP A 133 6.37 -13.09 -2.78
C TRP A 133 7.02 -13.45 -4.12
N ASP A 134 8.09 -14.24 -4.10
CA ASP A 134 8.74 -14.72 -5.32
C ASP A 134 7.82 -15.55 -6.18
N ARG A 135 7.08 -16.48 -5.57
CA ARG A 135 6.09 -17.30 -6.28
C ARG A 135 4.99 -16.44 -6.89
N THR A 136 4.45 -15.50 -6.10
CA THR A 136 3.39 -14.58 -6.56
C THR A 136 3.88 -13.72 -7.72
N ALA A 137 5.08 -13.15 -7.61
CA ALA A 137 5.68 -12.33 -8.66
C ALA A 137 6.01 -13.13 -9.92
N ALA A 138 6.50 -14.37 -9.78
CA ALA A 138 6.77 -15.26 -10.89
C ALA A 138 5.48 -15.65 -11.63
N THR A 139 4.44 -16.08 -10.91
CA THR A 139 3.14 -16.41 -11.52
C THR A 139 2.52 -15.20 -12.20
N ARG A 140 2.61 -14.00 -11.59
CA ARG A 140 2.13 -12.76 -12.21
C ARG A 140 2.89 -12.43 -13.50
N ARG A 141 4.22 -12.59 -13.50
CA ARG A 141 5.04 -12.35 -14.69
C ARG A 141 4.65 -13.31 -15.81
N ALA A 142 4.51 -14.61 -15.50
CA ALA A 142 4.06 -15.60 -16.46
C ALA A 142 2.67 -15.25 -17.01
N LEU A 143 1.73 -14.84 -16.16
CA LEU A 143 0.37 -14.45 -16.59
C LEU A 143 0.34 -13.22 -17.52
N ALA A 144 1.40 -12.40 -17.51
CA ALA A 144 1.55 -11.23 -18.36
C ALA A 144 2.30 -11.53 -19.69
N GLU A 145 2.63 -12.78 -19.97
CA GLU A 145 3.22 -13.19 -21.26
C GLU A 145 2.16 -13.16 -22.38
N ASP A 146 2.52 -12.60 -23.53
CA ASP A 146 1.59 -12.32 -24.64
C ASP A 146 1.20 -13.57 -25.46
N ASP A 147 1.94 -14.67 -25.32
CA ASP A 147 1.78 -15.91 -26.10
C ASP A 147 0.98 -17.00 -25.39
N LEU A 148 0.39 -16.68 -24.23
CA LEU A 148 -0.41 -17.63 -23.48
C LEU A 148 -1.73 -17.96 -24.19
N VAL A 149 -2.03 -19.26 -24.25
CA VAL A 149 -3.33 -19.76 -24.68
C VAL A 149 -4.33 -19.83 -23.51
N SER A 150 -5.61 -19.90 -23.85
CA SER A 150 -6.75 -19.82 -22.93
C SER A 150 -6.65 -20.74 -21.69
N ASN A 151 -6.21 -21.98 -21.86
CA ASN A 151 -6.03 -22.92 -20.74
C ASN A 151 -4.84 -22.55 -19.83
N GLN A 152 -3.74 -22.03 -20.38
CA GLN A 152 -2.58 -21.59 -19.61
C GLN A 152 -2.94 -20.37 -18.75
N VAL A 153 -3.63 -19.38 -19.33
CA VAL A 153 -4.14 -18.22 -18.57
C VAL A 153 -5.04 -18.66 -17.42
N ALA A 154 -5.97 -19.58 -17.67
CA ALA A 154 -6.86 -20.09 -16.62
C ALA A 154 -6.11 -20.81 -15.49
N VAL A 155 -5.09 -21.60 -15.81
CA VAL A 155 -4.26 -22.30 -14.82
C VAL A 155 -3.45 -21.31 -13.98
N LEU A 156 -2.77 -20.35 -14.62
CA LEU A 156 -1.95 -19.34 -13.95
C LEU A 156 -2.81 -18.40 -13.09
N ALA A 157 -3.99 -18.00 -13.58
CA ALA A 157 -4.96 -17.23 -12.81
C ALA A 157 -5.38 -17.97 -11.53
N GLN A 158 -5.75 -19.25 -11.62
CA GLN A 158 -6.11 -20.03 -10.43
C GLN A 158 -4.93 -20.24 -9.48
N GLN A 159 -3.72 -20.43 -10.00
CA GLN A 159 -2.53 -20.51 -9.17
C GLN A 159 -2.31 -19.21 -8.40
N LEU A 160 -2.47 -18.06 -9.06
CA LEU A 160 -2.32 -16.76 -8.42
C LEU A 160 -3.41 -16.54 -7.35
N VAL A 161 -4.68 -16.87 -7.62
CA VAL A 161 -5.75 -16.83 -6.62
C VAL A 161 -5.40 -17.67 -5.39
N ARG A 162 -4.97 -18.92 -5.56
CA ARG A 162 -4.58 -19.79 -4.43
C ARG A 162 -3.43 -19.22 -3.61
N LEU A 163 -2.44 -18.59 -4.27
CA LEU A 163 -1.33 -17.93 -3.58
C LEU A 163 -1.79 -16.72 -2.76
N LEU A 164 -2.83 -16.00 -3.23
CA LEU A 164 -3.43 -14.88 -2.51
C LEU A 164 -4.28 -15.35 -1.33
N GLU A 165 -5.02 -16.45 -1.48
CA GLU A 165 -5.88 -17.03 -0.42
C GLU A 165 -5.07 -17.70 0.71
N THR A 166 -3.95 -18.34 0.36
CA THR A 166 -3.12 -19.10 1.34
C THR A 166 -2.05 -18.25 2.02
N GLY A 167 -1.94 -16.97 1.66
CA GLY A 167 -0.96 -16.05 2.23
C GLY A 167 -1.52 -15.05 3.22
N ASP A 168 -0.64 -14.61 4.12
CA ASP A 168 -0.71 -13.27 4.75
C ASP A 168 -0.57 -12.12 3.72
N LEU A 169 -0.60 -12.44 2.42
CA LEU A 169 -0.56 -11.53 1.27
C LEU A 169 -1.94 -10.92 0.96
N ALA A 170 -2.96 -11.21 1.76
CA ALA A 170 -4.35 -10.76 1.62
C ALA A 170 -4.55 -9.23 1.62
N LEU A 171 -3.48 -8.44 1.73
CA LEU A 171 -3.58 -7.00 1.99
C LEU A 171 -3.66 -6.12 0.73
N LYS A 172 -3.47 -6.66 -0.48
CA LYS A 172 -3.82 -5.99 -1.76
C LYS A 172 -4.21 -6.96 -2.90
N PRO A 173 -5.15 -7.88 -2.70
CA PRO A 173 -5.62 -8.74 -3.79
C PRO A 173 -6.28 -7.92 -4.91
N GLY A 174 -6.78 -6.71 -4.63
CA GLY A 174 -7.41 -5.81 -5.62
C GLY A 174 -6.61 -5.65 -6.92
N GLY A 175 -5.34 -5.26 -6.84
CA GLY A 175 -4.50 -5.09 -8.03
C GLY A 175 -4.21 -6.40 -8.77
N GLN A 176 -4.03 -7.50 -8.04
CA GLN A 176 -3.72 -8.82 -8.61
C GLN A 176 -4.96 -9.44 -9.27
N LEU A 177 -6.12 -9.34 -8.61
CA LEU A 177 -7.41 -9.78 -9.12
C LEU A 177 -7.83 -8.97 -10.36
N GLY A 178 -7.54 -7.67 -10.38
CA GLY A 178 -7.72 -6.82 -11.56
C GLY A 178 -6.88 -7.32 -12.75
N ALA A 179 -5.60 -7.60 -12.53
CA ALA A 179 -4.72 -8.15 -13.56
C ALA A 179 -5.20 -9.52 -14.07
N ILE A 180 -5.64 -10.41 -13.18
CA ILE A 180 -6.26 -11.68 -13.55
C ILE A 180 -7.49 -11.46 -14.44
N GLY A 181 -8.34 -10.49 -14.08
CA GLY A 181 -9.52 -10.11 -14.86
C GLY A 181 -9.17 -9.72 -16.29
N VAL A 182 -8.16 -8.87 -16.48
CA VAL A 182 -7.68 -8.42 -17.80
C VAL A 182 -7.14 -9.59 -18.62
N CYS A 183 -6.29 -10.45 -18.05
CA CYS A 183 -5.75 -11.60 -18.77
C CYS A 183 -6.85 -12.58 -19.19
N LEU A 184 -7.82 -12.87 -18.31
CA LEU A 184 -8.97 -13.72 -18.63
C LEU A 184 -9.85 -13.13 -19.73
N GLN A 185 -10.05 -11.81 -19.76
CA GLN A 185 -10.76 -11.14 -20.84
C GLN A 185 -10.02 -11.32 -22.17
N GLY A 186 -8.68 -11.16 -22.17
CA GLY A 186 -7.85 -11.29 -23.37
C GLY A 186 -7.98 -12.64 -24.07
N VAL A 187 -8.23 -13.72 -23.32
CA VAL A 187 -8.46 -15.07 -23.85
C VAL A 187 -9.95 -15.47 -23.93
N GLY A 188 -10.86 -14.51 -23.83
CA GLY A 188 -12.31 -14.71 -24.04
C GLY A 188 -13.10 -15.27 -22.85
N HIS A 189 -12.49 -15.42 -21.67
CA HIS A 189 -13.17 -15.89 -20.45
C HIS A 189 -13.92 -14.74 -19.75
N ILE A 190 -14.88 -14.11 -20.43
CA ILE A 190 -15.56 -12.88 -19.99
C ILE A 190 -16.24 -13.03 -18.61
N THR A 191 -16.95 -14.13 -18.37
CA THR A 191 -17.61 -14.40 -17.08
C THR A 191 -16.61 -14.50 -15.93
N SER A 192 -15.49 -15.21 -16.16
CA SER A 192 -14.43 -15.35 -15.16
C SER A 192 -13.71 -14.02 -14.93
N ALA A 193 -13.47 -13.25 -15.99
CA ALA A 193 -12.90 -11.90 -15.91
C ALA A 193 -13.77 -10.99 -15.03
N GLY A 194 -15.09 -11.00 -15.24
CA GLY A 194 -16.03 -10.20 -14.45
C GLY A 194 -16.04 -10.58 -12.98
N ARG A 195 -15.94 -11.88 -12.66
CA ARG A 195 -15.84 -12.35 -11.26
C ARG A 195 -14.60 -11.79 -10.57
N HIS A 196 -13.44 -11.87 -11.19
CA HIS A 196 -12.20 -11.39 -10.59
C HIS A 196 -12.16 -9.85 -10.52
N ALA A 197 -12.72 -9.14 -11.49
CA ALA A 197 -12.87 -7.70 -11.45
C ALA A 197 -13.80 -7.21 -10.32
N ASN A 198 -14.89 -7.94 -10.03
CA ASN A 198 -15.76 -7.63 -8.89
C ASN A 198 -15.04 -7.87 -7.55
N LEU A 199 -14.36 -9.01 -7.39
CA LEU A 199 -13.55 -9.26 -6.20
C LEU A 199 -12.46 -8.19 -6.04
N ALA A 200 -11.87 -7.73 -7.14
CA ALA A 200 -10.90 -6.65 -7.12
C ALA A 200 -11.51 -5.34 -6.60
N LEU A 201 -12.73 -5.01 -7.04
CA LEU A 201 -13.47 -3.84 -6.60
C LEU A 201 -13.82 -3.92 -5.11
N GLU A 202 -14.37 -5.04 -4.66
CA GLU A 202 -14.75 -5.28 -3.26
C GLU A 202 -13.54 -5.11 -2.34
N ASN A 203 -12.43 -5.75 -2.69
CA ASN A 203 -11.19 -5.62 -1.91
C ASN A 203 -10.63 -4.20 -1.96
N CYS A 204 -10.70 -3.51 -3.10
CA CYS A 204 -10.22 -2.14 -3.17
C CYS A 204 -11.07 -1.20 -2.30
N ILE A 205 -12.39 -1.40 -2.24
CA ILE A 205 -13.28 -0.63 -1.36
C ILE A 205 -13.01 -0.94 0.12
N GLU A 206 -12.86 -2.21 0.46
CA GLU A 206 -12.60 -2.65 1.83
C GLU A 206 -11.29 -2.06 2.38
N TYR A 207 -10.22 -2.12 1.60
CA TYR A 207 -8.89 -1.71 2.07
C TYR A 207 -8.55 -0.24 1.81
N ALA A 208 -9.07 0.36 0.73
CA ALA A 208 -8.69 1.72 0.32
C ALA A 208 -9.84 2.73 0.39
N GLY A 209 -11.07 2.29 0.71
CA GLY A 209 -12.24 3.14 0.81
C GLY A 209 -12.88 3.46 -0.54
N VAL A 210 -14.13 3.97 -0.49
CA VAL A 210 -14.98 4.22 -1.67
C VAL A 210 -14.51 5.38 -2.57
N GLU A 211 -13.60 6.21 -2.08
CA GLU A 211 -13.05 7.37 -2.80
C GLU A 211 -11.68 7.08 -3.44
N HIS A 212 -11.17 5.85 -3.32
CA HIS A 212 -9.86 5.51 -3.86
C HIS A 212 -9.81 5.69 -5.38
N GLU A 213 -8.79 6.40 -5.86
CA GLU A 213 -8.60 6.73 -7.27
C GLU A 213 -8.56 5.50 -8.17
N GLY A 214 -8.13 4.32 -7.70
CA GLY A 214 -8.13 3.10 -8.51
C GLY A 214 -9.53 2.55 -8.85
N LEU A 215 -10.60 2.99 -8.17
CA LEU A 215 -11.93 2.42 -8.33
C LEU A 215 -12.58 2.76 -9.67
N TRP A 216 -12.26 3.91 -10.28
CA TRP A 216 -12.85 4.29 -11.57
C TRP A 216 -12.43 3.32 -12.67
N ALA A 217 -11.17 2.90 -12.69
CA ALA A 217 -10.65 1.98 -13.69
C ALA A 217 -11.30 0.60 -13.58
N ILE A 218 -11.46 0.09 -12.35
CA ILE A 218 -12.10 -1.21 -12.11
C ILE A 218 -13.58 -1.16 -12.50
N ARG A 219 -14.29 -0.07 -12.17
CA ARG A 219 -15.70 0.12 -12.56
C ARG A 219 -15.87 0.21 -14.07
N ALA A 220 -15.03 1.00 -14.76
CA ALA A 220 -15.06 1.11 -16.21
C ALA A 220 -14.83 -0.26 -16.88
N PHE A 221 -13.87 -1.03 -16.37
CA PHE A 221 -13.61 -2.38 -16.84
C PHE A 221 -14.81 -3.32 -16.66
N LEU A 222 -15.48 -3.27 -15.50
CA LEU A 222 -16.69 -4.06 -15.25
C LEU A 222 -17.84 -3.70 -16.21
N GLU A 223 -18.04 -2.42 -16.51
CA GLU A 223 -19.04 -1.99 -17.49
C GLU A 223 -18.72 -2.50 -18.90
N GLU A 224 -17.45 -2.48 -19.30
CA GLU A 224 -17.02 -3.06 -20.58
C GLU A 224 -17.35 -4.56 -20.66
N LEU A 225 -17.07 -5.33 -19.60
CA LEU A 225 -17.36 -6.76 -19.55
C LEU A 225 -18.87 -7.05 -19.63
N LYS A 226 -19.72 -6.23 -18.99
CA LYS A 226 -21.18 -6.33 -19.09
C LYS A 226 -21.65 -6.13 -20.53
N MET A 227 -21.16 -5.08 -21.21
CA MET A 227 -21.50 -4.80 -22.60
C MET A 227 -21.13 -5.95 -23.54
N ARG A 228 -19.94 -6.55 -23.36
CA ARG A 228 -19.51 -7.72 -24.15
C ARG A 228 -20.37 -8.95 -23.88
N THR A 229 -20.75 -9.20 -22.63
CA THR A 229 -21.60 -10.35 -22.26
C THR A 229 -22.97 -10.27 -22.94
N MET A 230 -23.55 -9.06 -23.04
CA MET A 230 -24.83 -8.82 -23.71
C MET A 230 -24.77 -9.00 -25.24
N GLN A 231 -23.60 -8.88 -25.86
CA GLN A 231 -23.42 -9.06 -27.31
C GLN A 231 -23.22 -10.53 -27.70
N THR A 232 -22.83 -11.38 -26.75
CA THR A 232 -22.53 -12.80 -26.98
C THR A 232 -23.66 -13.75 -26.57
N GLY A 233 -24.72 -13.24 -25.93
CA GLY A 233 -25.91 -14.00 -25.52
C GLY A 233 -27.07 -13.79 -26.49
#